data_AF-A0A8B7DMH2-F1
#
_entry.id   AF-A0A8B7DMH2-F1
#
_cell.length_a   1.000
_cell.length_b   1.000
_cell.length_c   1.000
_cell.angle_alpha   90.00
_cell.angle_beta   90.00
_cell.angle_gamma   90.00
#
_symmetry.space_group_name_H-M   'P 1'
#
loop_
_entity.id
_entity.type
_entity.pdbx_description
1 polymer ?
#
loop_
_entity_poly.entity_id
_entity_poly.type
_entity_poly.pdbx_seq_one_letter_code
_entity_poly.pdbx_strand_id
1 'polypeptide(L)'
;MSPLEHFLNLILVIFIAIGCSADKPSDPLWPNTFMQTFKETFYYPVIGTHNTKGVYYYDYANLRYRIDRENGRYDRYCGFNGNKAFKDTPCTQLVLEGQRWLIYPDLKECCQCCDAQHGCGVLKPTWLQNATYLGIVDGNFKWNQKGLQDNFYLETVFKQIGLNEI
;
A
#
# COMPACT_ATOMS: atom_id res chain seq x y z
N MET A 1 -24.88 -19.03 -54.87
CA MET A 1 -24.69 -18.38 -53.55
C MET A 1 -24.36 -16.92 -53.79
N SER A 2 -25.09 -16.00 -53.16
CA SER A 2 -25.02 -14.56 -53.48
C SER A 2 -23.97 -13.85 -52.61
N PRO A 3 -23.28 -12.82 -53.13
CA PRO A 3 -22.28 -12.04 -52.39
C PRO A 3 -22.84 -11.32 -51.14
N LEU A 4 -24.17 -11.24 -50.99
CA LEU A 4 -24.85 -10.65 -49.84
C LEU A 4 -24.75 -11.53 -48.58
N GLU A 5 -24.67 -12.85 -48.73
CA GLU A 5 -24.59 -13.78 -47.58
C GLU A 5 -23.19 -13.85 -46.95
N HIS A 6 -22.15 -13.45 -47.68
CA HIS A 6 -20.79 -13.33 -47.14
C HIS A 6 -20.61 -12.05 -46.31
N PHE A 7 -21.31 -10.97 -46.66
CA PHE A 7 -21.29 -9.72 -45.89
C PHE A 7 -22.02 -9.84 -44.54
N LEU A 8 -23.14 -10.56 -44.49
CA LEU A 8 -23.93 -10.72 -43.26
C LEU A 8 -23.20 -11.60 -42.21
N ASN A 9 -22.52 -12.66 -42.67
CA ASN A 9 -21.73 -13.54 -41.79
C ASN A 9 -20.46 -12.86 -41.26
N LEU A 10 -19.86 -11.93 -42.02
CA LEU A 10 -18.68 -11.18 -41.58
C LEU A 10 -19.02 -10.15 -40.48
N ILE A 11 -20.20 -9.53 -40.55
CA ILE A 11 -20.68 -8.58 -39.52
C ILE A 11 -21.00 -9.29 -38.21
N LEU A 12 -21.55 -10.52 -38.25
CA LEU A 12 -21.89 -11.28 -37.04
C LEU A 12 -20.65 -11.75 -36.25
N VAL A 13 -19.54 -12.06 -36.93
CA VAL A 13 -18.28 -12.49 -36.27
C VAL A 13 -17.58 -11.32 -35.56
N ILE A 14 -17.76 -10.08 -36.03
CA ILE A 14 -17.16 -8.88 -35.42
C ILE A 14 -17.86 -8.51 -34.09
N PHE A 15 -19.15 -8.83 -33.92
CA PHE A 15 -19.87 -8.54 -32.66
C PHE A 15 -19.59 -9.53 -31.52
N ILE A 16 -19.09 -10.74 -31.79
CA ILE A 16 -18.77 -11.74 -30.75
C ILE A 16 -17.40 -11.50 -30.11
N ALA A 17 -16.54 -10.70 -30.74
CA ALA A 17 -15.21 -10.35 -30.20
C ALA A 17 -15.22 -9.20 -29.16
N ILE A 18 -16.38 -8.60 -28.90
CA ILE A 18 -16.54 -7.50 -27.93
C ILE A 18 -17.21 -8.07 -26.68
N GLY A 19 -16.44 -8.27 -25.60
CA GLY A 19 -17.02 -8.39 -24.27
C GLY A 19 -16.62 -9.61 -23.44
N CYS A 20 -15.32 -9.92 -23.36
CA CYS A 20 -14.77 -10.53 -22.16
C CYS A 20 -13.71 -9.60 -21.58
N SER A 21 -14.11 -8.37 -21.26
CA SER A 21 -13.35 -7.60 -20.26
C SER A 21 -13.62 -8.29 -18.93
N ALA A 22 -12.64 -9.04 -18.42
CA ALA A 22 -12.71 -9.52 -17.05
C ALA A 22 -12.94 -8.30 -16.15
N ASP A 23 -14.06 -8.28 -15.43
CA ASP A 23 -14.39 -7.17 -14.55
C ASP A 23 -13.25 -6.99 -13.54
N LYS A 24 -12.65 -5.80 -13.55
CA LYS A 24 -11.65 -5.43 -12.55
C LYS A 24 -12.35 -5.38 -11.18
N PRO A 25 -11.71 -5.85 -10.10
CA PRO A 25 -12.26 -5.67 -8.75
C PRO A 25 -12.43 -4.18 -8.41
N SER A 26 -13.30 -3.86 -7.46
CA SER A 26 -13.40 -2.50 -6.92
C SER A 26 -12.07 -2.07 -6.31
N ASP A 27 -11.75 -0.78 -6.39
CA ASP A 27 -10.53 -0.25 -5.78
C ASP A 27 -10.52 -0.54 -4.26
N PRO A 28 -9.37 -0.94 -3.68
CA PRO A 28 -9.31 -1.27 -2.28
C PRO A 28 -9.54 -0.03 -1.40
N LEU A 29 -10.25 -0.24 -0.29
CA LEU A 29 -10.43 0.77 0.75
C LEU A 29 -9.81 0.27 2.05
N TRP A 30 -8.94 1.08 2.65
CA TRP A 30 -8.47 0.79 4.00
C TRP A 30 -9.60 1.01 5.01
N PRO A 31 -9.70 0.17 6.06
CA PRO A 31 -10.60 0.47 7.17
C PRO A 31 -10.12 1.74 7.89
N ASN A 32 -11.06 2.52 8.45
CA ASN A 32 -10.75 3.77 9.16
C ASN A 32 -9.83 3.57 10.37
N THR A 33 -9.78 2.35 10.92
CA THR A 33 -8.92 1.98 12.04
C THR A 33 -8.39 0.57 11.83
N PHE A 34 -7.10 0.36 12.04
CA PHE A 34 -6.53 -0.99 12.11
C PHE A 34 -5.26 -1.04 12.95
N MET A 35 -4.89 -2.24 13.32
CA MET A 35 -3.58 -2.57 13.85
C MET A 35 -3.02 -3.75 13.05
N GLN A 36 -1.82 -3.61 12.50
CA GLN A 36 -1.19 -4.64 11.68
C GLN A 36 0.27 -4.82 12.09
N THR A 37 0.66 -6.06 12.39
CA THR A 37 2.07 -6.43 12.51
C THR A 37 2.68 -6.59 11.13
N PHE A 38 3.95 -6.20 10.96
CA PHE A 38 4.61 -6.30 9.66
C PHE A 38 6.05 -6.82 9.78
N LYS A 39 6.52 -7.37 8.67
CA LYS A 39 7.94 -7.53 8.36
C LYS A 39 8.25 -6.59 7.21
N GLU A 40 9.32 -5.82 7.33
CA GLU A 40 9.71 -4.83 6.34
C GLU A 40 11.13 -5.13 5.88
N THR A 41 11.33 -5.10 4.57
CA THR A 41 12.61 -5.36 3.92
C THR A 41 13.06 -4.09 3.22
N PHE A 42 14.25 -3.61 3.58
CA PHE A 42 14.90 -2.47 2.93
C PHE A 42 15.98 -2.97 1.99
N TYR A 43 15.96 -2.49 0.76
CA TYR A 43 17.02 -2.76 -0.20
C TYR A 43 17.72 -1.46 -0.58
N TYR A 44 19.04 -1.42 -0.37
CA TYR A 44 19.89 -0.32 -0.78
C TYR A 44 21.06 -0.90 -1.60
N PRO A 45 21.34 -0.39 -2.82
CA PRO A 45 22.33 -0.99 -3.72
C PRO A 45 23.72 -1.22 -3.12
N VAL A 46 24.16 -0.33 -2.22
CA VAL A 46 25.53 -0.35 -1.65
C VAL A 46 25.59 -1.10 -0.32
N ILE A 47 24.57 -0.96 0.53
CA ILE A 47 24.58 -1.53 1.90
C ILE A 47 23.80 -2.85 2.00
N GLY A 48 23.17 -3.30 0.92
CA GLY A 48 22.49 -4.59 0.84
C GLY A 48 21.06 -4.59 1.35
N THR A 49 20.57 -5.80 1.64
CA THR A 49 19.20 -6.06 2.12
C THR A 49 19.16 -6.15 3.64
N HIS A 50 18.25 -5.40 4.25
CA HIS A 50 18.04 -5.36 5.70
C HIS A 50 16.59 -5.65 6.02
N ASN A 51 16.33 -6.22 7.19
CA ASN A 51 14.98 -6.59 7.61
C ASN A 51 14.69 -6.06 9.00
N THR A 52 13.45 -5.66 9.22
CA THR A 52 12.92 -5.29 10.53
C THR A 52 11.51 -5.81 10.68
N LYS A 53 10.98 -5.72 11.88
CA LYS A 53 9.57 -6.00 12.17
C LYS A 53 9.00 -4.88 13.03
N GLY A 54 7.68 -4.80 13.03
CA GLY A 54 7.01 -3.72 13.72
C GLY A 54 5.50 -3.85 13.75
N VAL A 55 4.87 -2.78 14.21
CA VAL A 55 3.42 -2.65 14.29
C VAL A 55 2.98 -1.30 13.75
N TYR A 56 1.97 -1.30 12.90
CA TYR A 56 1.30 -0.12 12.38
C TYR A 56 -0.07 0.01 13.05
N TYR A 57 -0.25 1.06 13.83
CA TYR A 57 -1.53 1.53 14.38
C TYR A 57 -2.05 2.67 13.52
N TYR A 58 -3.24 2.52 12.95
CA TYR A 58 -3.87 3.49 12.07
C TYR A 58 -5.22 3.93 12.62
N ASP A 59 -5.47 5.23 12.66
CA ASP A 59 -6.72 5.83 13.13
C ASP A 59 -7.02 7.10 12.33
N TYR A 60 -7.74 6.92 11.22
CA TYR A 60 -8.10 8.01 10.32
C TYR A 60 -9.10 8.98 10.92
N ALA A 61 -10.04 8.49 11.74
CA ALA A 61 -11.07 9.32 12.37
C ALA A 61 -10.45 10.43 13.24
N ASN A 62 -9.32 10.12 13.88
CA ASN A 62 -8.55 11.07 14.68
C ASN A 62 -7.29 11.60 13.95
N LEU A 63 -7.19 11.41 12.64
CA LEU A 63 -6.08 11.84 11.78
C LEU A 63 -4.70 11.54 12.38
N ARG A 64 -4.52 10.31 12.88
CA ARG A 64 -3.27 9.88 13.50
C ARG A 64 -2.84 8.48 13.06
N TYR A 65 -1.54 8.25 13.13
CA TYR A 65 -0.99 6.91 13.09
C TYR A 65 0.28 6.78 13.93
N ARG A 66 0.63 5.55 14.28
CA ARG A 66 1.91 5.20 14.88
C ARG A 66 2.49 3.97 14.17
N ILE A 67 3.75 4.06 13.76
CA ILE A 67 4.52 2.92 13.24
C ILE A 67 5.70 2.71 14.17
N ASP A 68 5.71 1.57 14.86
CA ASP A 68 6.78 1.16 15.75
C ASP A 68 7.65 0.12 15.04
N ARG A 69 8.95 0.40 14.90
CA ARG A 69 9.95 -0.53 14.33
C ARG A 69 10.93 -0.97 15.40
N GLU A 70 11.24 -2.27 15.43
CA GLU A 70 12.29 -2.81 16.32
C GLU A 70 13.68 -2.29 15.95
N ASN A 71 13.93 -2.05 14.66
CA ASN A 71 15.11 -1.34 14.17
C ASN A 71 14.71 -0.33 13.08
N GLY A 72 14.95 0.95 13.34
CA GLY A 72 14.67 2.07 12.43
C GLY A 72 15.87 2.51 11.58
N ARG A 73 17.06 1.93 11.75
CA ARG A 73 18.30 2.36 11.08
C ARG A 73 18.20 2.46 9.56
N TYR A 74 17.40 1.58 8.97
CA TYR A 74 17.26 1.46 7.52
C TYR A 74 15.97 2.06 6.98
N ASP A 75 15.09 2.57 7.85
CA ASP A 75 13.90 3.32 7.41
C ASP A 75 14.32 4.71 6.90
N ARG A 76 13.64 5.17 5.85
CA ARG A 76 13.97 6.43 5.16
C ARG A 76 13.96 7.65 6.08
N TYR A 77 13.09 7.66 7.10
CA TYR A 77 12.94 8.79 8.01
C TYR A 77 13.78 8.59 9.28
N CYS A 78 13.65 7.42 9.90
CA CYS A 78 14.33 7.09 11.14
C CYS A 78 15.85 6.96 10.97
N GLY A 79 16.28 6.34 9.86
CA GLY A 79 17.65 5.94 9.61
C GLY A 79 18.56 7.08 9.20
N PHE A 80 18.14 7.88 8.22
CA PHE A 80 18.95 8.97 7.67
C PHE A 80 18.90 10.27 8.49
N ASN A 81 18.62 10.17 9.79
CA ASN A 81 18.53 11.30 10.71
C ASN A 81 19.85 11.49 11.48
N GLY A 82 20.89 11.93 10.79
CA GLY A 82 22.20 12.19 11.38
C GLY A 82 22.89 10.93 11.91
N ASN A 83 23.23 10.89 13.20
CA ASN A 83 23.97 9.77 13.80
C ASN A 83 23.17 8.45 13.88
N LYS A 84 21.86 8.49 13.60
CA LYS A 84 20.98 7.31 13.59
C LYS A 84 21.29 6.36 12.44
N ALA A 85 21.96 6.83 11.38
CA ALA A 85 22.36 6.02 10.22
C ALA A 85 23.33 4.88 10.59
N PHE A 86 23.99 5.02 11.74
CA PHE A 86 25.03 4.10 12.23
C PHE A 86 24.62 3.34 13.49
N LYS A 87 23.34 3.41 13.90
CA LYS A 87 22.85 2.81 15.14
C LYS A 87 21.65 1.92 14.87
N ASP A 88 21.76 0.65 15.22
CA ASP A 88 20.59 -0.23 15.32
C ASP A 88 19.81 0.18 16.56
N THR A 89 18.65 0.78 16.36
CA THR A 89 17.83 1.32 17.44
C THR A 89 16.35 1.31 17.05
N PRO A 90 15.43 1.03 17.99
CA PRO A 90 14.01 1.16 17.75
C PRO A 90 13.65 2.58 17.33
N CYS A 91 12.65 2.70 16.47
CA CYS A 91 12.12 3.99 16.05
C CYS A 91 10.60 3.95 15.94
N THR A 92 9.96 4.96 16.51
CA THR A 92 8.54 5.22 16.34
C THR A 92 8.35 6.42 15.42
N GLN A 93 7.61 6.23 14.32
CA GLN A 93 7.03 7.32 13.55
C GLN A 93 5.62 7.58 14.06
N LEU A 94 5.40 8.75 14.65
CA LEU A 94 4.09 9.17 15.17
C LEU A 94 3.58 10.34 14.35
N VAL A 95 2.40 10.19 13.74
CA VAL A 95 1.67 11.31 13.13
C VAL A 95 0.47 11.61 14.00
N LEU A 96 0.40 12.85 14.50
CA LEU A 96 -0.67 13.35 15.36
C LEU A 96 -0.77 14.87 15.12
N GLU A 97 -1.98 15.43 15.11
CA GLU A 97 -2.19 16.88 14.92
C GLU A 97 -1.51 17.45 13.65
N GLY A 98 -1.44 16.63 12.59
CA GLY A 98 -0.80 17.02 11.33
C GLY A 98 0.73 17.16 11.41
N GLN A 99 1.36 16.72 12.49
CA GLN A 99 2.82 16.70 12.67
C GLN A 99 3.34 15.27 12.67
N ARG A 100 4.49 15.05 12.03
CA ARG A 100 5.24 13.78 12.12
C ARG A 100 6.40 13.92 13.09
N TRP A 101 6.46 13.02 14.05
CA TRP A 101 7.51 12.90 15.04
C TRP A 101 8.28 11.61 14.84
N LEU A 102 9.60 11.69 15.00
CA LEU A 102 10.50 10.54 15.07
C LEU A 102 10.99 10.41 16.51
N ILE A 103 10.69 9.28 17.13
CA ILE A 103 11.00 9.01 18.53
C ILE A 103 11.94 7.81 18.56
N TYR A 104 13.06 7.94 19.27
CA TYR A 104 14.07 6.90 19.45
C TYR A 104 14.14 6.51 20.93
N PRO A 105 13.32 5.53 21.38
CA PRO A 105 13.11 5.27 22.81
C PRO A 105 14.40 4.96 23.57
N ASP A 106 15.25 4.09 23.02
CA ASP A 106 16.51 3.67 23.65
C ASP A 106 17.51 4.80 23.78
N LEU A 107 17.44 5.77 22.87
CA LEU A 107 18.31 6.95 22.88
C LEU A 107 17.72 8.09 23.73
N LYS A 108 16.45 7.99 24.14
CA LYS A 108 15.69 9.04 24.84
C LYS A 108 15.68 10.36 24.06
N GLU A 109 15.59 10.25 22.74
CA GLU A 109 15.60 11.38 21.82
C GLU A 109 14.31 11.41 21.00
N CYS A 110 13.82 12.61 20.67
CA CYS A 110 12.72 12.79 19.73
C CYS A 110 12.92 14.08 18.92
N CYS A 111 12.32 14.12 17.72
CA CYS A 111 12.34 15.30 16.87
C CYS A 111 11.07 15.37 16.01
N GLN A 112 10.61 16.61 15.75
CA GLN A 112 9.64 16.87 14.71
C GLN A 112 10.35 16.75 13.35
N CYS A 113 9.75 16.02 12.42
CA CYS A 113 10.33 15.71 11.11
C CYS A 113 9.76 16.59 10.01
N CYS A 114 8.43 16.75 9.99
CA CYS A 114 7.70 17.50 8.97
C CYS A 114 6.21 17.56 9.36
N ASP A 115 5.44 18.36 8.61
CA ASP A 115 4.00 18.53 8.79
C ASP A 115 3.19 17.98 7.60
N ALA A 116 1.87 17.99 7.74
CA ALA A 116 0.93 17.51 6.74
C ALA A 116 0.96 18.32 5.43
N GLN A 117 1.31 19.61 5.46
CA GLN A 117 1.43 20.44 4.26
C GLN A 117 2.60 19.99 3.39
N HIS A 118 3.63 19.42 4.02
CA HIS A 118 4.80 18.83 3.36
C HIS A 118 4.65 17.31 3.09
N GLY A 119 3.43 16.78 3.16
CA GLY A 119 3.14 15.37 2.83
C GLY A 119 3.36 14.38 3.98
N CYS A 120 3.50 14.85 5.21
CA CYS A 120 3.71 13.99 6.38
C CYS A 120 2.45 13.66 7.17
N GLY A 121 1.28 13.92 6.59
CA GLY A 121 -0.02 13.58 7.16
C GLY A 121 -0.37 12.09 7.06
N VAL A 122 -1.57 11.76 7.53
CA VAL A 122 -2.13 10.41 7.48
C VAL A 122 -2.65 10.11 6.07
N LEU A 123 -2.33 8.93 5.54
CA LEU A 123 -2.90 8.46 4.27
C LEU A 123 -4.41 8.31 4.42
N LYS A 124 -5.17 8.78 3.42
CA LYS A 124 -6.62 8.60 3.40
C LYS A 124 -6.99 7.14 3.19
N PRO A 125 -8.14 6.65 3.70
CA PRO A 125 -8.65 5.30 3.40
C PRO A 125 -8.72 4.97 1.91
N THR A 126 -8.93 6.02 1.09
CA THR A 126 -9.04 5.96 -0.37
C THR A 126 -7.70 6.14 -1.09
N TRP A 127 -6.55 6.00 -0.44
CA TRP A 127 -5.24 6.26 -1.08
C TRP A 127 -4.93 5.31 -2.25
N LEU A 128 -5.63 4.19 -2.37
CA LEU A 128 -5.58 3.22 -3.49
C LEU A 128 -6.64 3.49 -4.57
N GLN A 129 -7.39 4.59 -4.45
CA GLN A 129 -8.37 4.98 -5.48
C GLN A 129 -7.65 5.30 -6.78
N ASN A 130 -8.11 4.70 -7.88
CA ASN A 130 -7.50 4.71 -9.20
C ASN A 130 -6.15 3.97 -9.29
N ALA A 131 -5.85 3.06 -8.36
CA ALA A 131 -4.69 2.18 -8.49
C ALA A 131 -4.82 1.28 -9.73
N THR A 132 -3.68 0.96 -10.34
CA THR A 132 -3.63 0.05 -11.48
C THR A 132 -3.73 -1.39 -10.96
N TYR A 133 -4.79 -2.11 -11.33
CA TYR A 133 -4.90 -3.54 -11.08
C TYR A 133 -3.90 -4.31 -11.96
N LEU A 134 -3.08 -5.16 -11.34
CA LEU A 134 -2.00 -5.91 -11.99
C LEU A 134 -2.29 -7.43 -12.08
N GLY A 135 -3.51 -7.85 -11.72
CA GLY A 135 -3.91 -9.26 -11.71
C GLY A 135 -3.80 -9.92 -10.34
N ILE A 136 -3.81 -11.25 -10.34
CA ILE A 136 -3.76 -12.07 -9.12
C ILE A 136 -2.34 -12.59 -8.92
N VAL A 137 -1.79 -12.44 -7.70
CA VAL A 137 -0.50 -13.01 -7.29
C VAL A 137 -0.69 -13.75 -5.97
N ASP A 138 -0.32 -15.04 -5.95
CA ASP A 138 -0.47 -15.92 -4.78
C ASP A 138 -1.89 -15.91 -4.18
N GLY A 139 -2.91 -15.83 -5.03
CA GLY A 139 -4.32 -15.77 -4.62
C GLY A 139 -4.80 -14.41 -4.08
N ASN A 140 -3.98 -13.36 -4.15
CA ASN A 140 -4.30 -12.00 -3.74
C ASN A 140 -4.43 -11.07 -4.96
N PHE A 141 -5.30 -10.06 -4.89
CA PHE A 141 -5.33 -9.00 -5.91
C PHE A 141 -4.10 -8.11 -5.74
N LYS A 142 -3.38 -7.89 -6.84
CA LYS A 142 -2.19 -7.03 -6.86
C LYS A 142 -2.54 -5.69 -7.48
N TRP A 143 -2.16 -4.62 -6.79
CA TRP A 143 -2.40 -3.25 -7.18
C TRP A 143 -1.08 -2.48 -7.22
N ASN A 144 -0.96 -1.48 -8.11
CA ASN A 144 0.11 -0.49 -8.07
C ASN A 144 -0.48 0.92 -7.96
N GLN A 145 -0.13 1.62 -6.89
CA GLN A 145 -0.42 3.04 -6.73
C GLN A 145 0.84 3.85 -7.01
N LYS A 146 0.82 4.66 -8.06
CA LYS A 146 1.94 5.53 -8.37
C LYS A 146 2.01 6.69 -7.37
N GLY A 147 3.15 6.81 -6.70
CA GLY A 147 3.54 8.00 -5.94
C GLY A 147 4.88 8.52 -6.45
N LEU A 148 5.77 8.94 -5.54
CA LEU A 148 7.19 9.20 -5.87
C LEU A 148 7.94 7.93 -6.30
N GLN A 149 7.34 6.77 -6.06
CA GLN A 149 7.79 5.44 -6.46
C GLN A 149 6.56 4.55 -6.74
N ASP A 150 6.77 3.36 -7.29
CA ASP A 150 5.72 2.34 -7.38
C ASP A 150 5.41 1.77 -6.00
N ASN A 151 4.13 1.74 -5.61
CA ASN A 151 3.68 1.20 -4.33
C ASN A 151 2.77 0.02 -4.62
N PHE A 152 3.32 -1.19 -4.51
CA PHE A 152 2.56 -2.41 -4.72
C PHE A 152 1.75 -2.77 -3.46
N TYR A 153 0.48 -3.08 -3.64
CA TYR A 153 -0.42 -3.52 -2.58
C TYR A 153 -1.01 -4.87 -2.92
N LEU A 154 -0.98 -5.80 -1.96
CA LEU A 154 -1.63 -7.12 -2.05
C LEU A 154 -2.87 -7.10 -1.17
N GLU A 155 -4.02 -7.24 -1.81
CA GLU A 155 -5.32 -7.33 -1.15
C GLU A 155 -5.75 -8.78 -1.08
N THR A 156 -6.08 -9.25 0.13
CA THR A 156 -6.60 -10.59 0.32
C THR A 156 -7.97 -10.73 -0.33
N VAL A 157 -8.09 -11.67 -1.26
CA VAL A 157 -9.38 -12.02 -1.87
C VAL A 157 -10.19 -12.76 -0.82
N PHE A 158 -11.18 -12.10 -0.23
CA PHE A 158 -12.18 -12.79 0.56
C PHE A 158 -13.01 -13.65 -0.41
N LYS A 159 -12.77 -14.97 -0.39
CA LYS A 159 -13.66 -15.92 -1.05
C LYS A 159 -14.99 -15.84 -0.30
N GLN A 160 -16.00 -15.25 -0.91
CA GLN A 160 -17.36 -15.26 -0.39
C GLN A 160 -17.81 -16.73 -0.39
N ILE A 161 -17.69 -17.40 0.76
CA ILE A 161 -18.27 -18.73 0.95
C ILE A 161 -19.77 -18.50 0.82
N GLY A 162 -20.39 -19.09 -0.20
CA GLY A 162 -21.73 -18.73 -0.67
C GLY A 162 -22.75 -18.72 0.46
N LEU A 163 -23.38 -17.57 0.69
CA LEU A 163 -24.70 -17.50 1.31
C LEU A 163 -25.73 -17.75 0.20
N ASN A 164 -25.86 -19.01 -0.19
CA ASN A 164 -27.04 -19.54 -0.86
C ASN A 164 -27.37 -20.85 -0.15
N GLU A 165 -28.10 -20.74 0.97
CA GLU A 165 -29.01 -21.74 1.53
C GLU A 165 -29.60 -21.20 2.83
N ILE A 166 -30.71 -20.43 2.72
CA ILE A 166 -32.00 -20.66 3.41
C ILE A 166 -33.10 -20.17 2.47
#